data_AF-A0A1X6NZM3-F1
#
_entry.id   AF-A0A1X6NZM3-F1
#
_cell.length_a   1.000
_cell.length_b   1.000
_cell.length_c   1.000
_cell.angle_alpha   90.00
_cell.angle_beta   90.00
_cell.angle_gamma   90.00
#
_symmetry.space_group_name_H-M   'P 1'
#
loop_
_entity.id
_entity.type
_entity.pdbx_description
1 polymer ?
#
loop_
_entity_poly.entity_id
_entity_poly.type
_entity_poly.pdbx_seq_one_letter_code
_entity_poly.pdbx_strand_id
1 'polypeptide(L)'
;MISTAIGAAAVLVAAVAVAASSVVSPAYGAAGVTLDDRVAHAHWRYRDSGKVLSNRVNVQDGVMMRGEWERRLKATNPRLVMRKVDVVALKVRQTLQVIVARNKARRQSRIKLDAFRRNAAKVKAFCAAMPRVAILHVHPSGTRDLKTIKEMLTELNPLVNGSLIIEEANDGVLTTLYPNEVTALAALPVQRYSKFGAAGKRVIEELFFLPRKPETHSFTRFEALFTIGDLLLEQDESKDVYVEEKTFLDFAKRAVRLGLSYVEFTKVEIPPTRKALNRFGELKALIKKETGMTANFVFAFVRTIEPTSLNRGWARDLVNLTTTAEENSLRGIDLLANEVGTPALEKAQGIYMPVAAARQAGETRLKSTMHAGELGDPRNVRDAMIMGAERIGHGVLLREDPVAIEFARRTKVGIVCSLVSNRLLRVQANYRTHPFLRFLRLGIPVSLSTDDEGMFRTDIANECEVAVSNTDVQYSEMVALSRNAVLESFAGSTTKARLLATLAQELKAFEASFKRTG
;
A
#
# COMPACT_ATOMS: atom_id res chain seq x y z
N MET A 1 17.40 -22.18 37.60
CA MET A 1 17.42 -21.20 36.50
C MET A 1 16.07 -20.59 36.12
N ILE A 2 14.93 -21.00 36.72
CA ILE A 2 13.60 -20.39 36.47
C ILE A 2 13.25 -19.28 37.48
N SER A 3 13.86 -19.29 38.68
CA SER A 3 13.64 -18.28 39.73
C SER A 3 14.28 -16.90 39.41
N THR A 4 15.42 -16.89 38.72
CA THR A 4 16.15 -15.66 38.37
C THR A 4 15.53 -14.87 37.22
N ALA A 5 14.78 -15.53 36.32
CA ALA A 5 14.08 -14.88 35.21
C ALA A 5 12.77 -14.17 35.66
N ILE A 6 12.11 -14.68 36.70
CA ILE A 6 10.91 -14.07 37.28
C ILE A 6 11.28 -12.82 38.08
N GLY A 7 12.44 -12.82 38.76
CA GLY A 7 12.99 -11.64 39.46
C GLY A 7 13.34 -10.49 38.51
N ALA A 8 13.97 -10.76 37.37
CA ALA A 8 14.33 -9.72 36.40
C ALA A 8 13.11 -9.08 35.71
N ALA A 9 12.07 -9.88 35.43
CA ALA A 9 10.82 -9.38 34.86
C ALA A 9 9.99 -8.56 35.87
N ALA A 10 9.97 -8.97 37.15
CA ALA A 10 9.30 -8.22 38.21
C ALA A 10 10.00 -6.88 38.51
N VAL A 11 11.34 -6.84 38.46
CA VAL A 11 12.12 -5.59 38.62
C VAL A 11 11.91 -4.64 37.43
N LEU A 12 11.76 -5.15 36.20
CA LEU A 12 11.45 -4.31 35.04
C LEU A 12 10.00 -3.77 35.08
N VAL A 13 9.04 -4.58 35.55
CA VAL A 13 7.65 -4.15 35.74
C VAL A 13 7.52 -3.16 36.90
N ALA A 14 8.29 -3.32 37.98
CA ALA A 14 8.35 -2.36 39.09
C ALA A 14 9.06 -1.06 38.68
N ALA A 15 10.14 -1.12 37.91
CA ALA A 15 10.80 0.07 37.37
C ALA A 15 9.91 0.83 36.37
N VAL A 16 9.09 0.12 35.58
CA VAL A 16 8.10 0.71 34.68
C VAL A 16 6.86 1.22 35.45
N ALA A 17 6.48 0.59 36.56
CA ALA A 17 5.38 1.03 37.41
C ALA A 17 5.75 2.25 38.26
N VAL A 18 6.99 2.34 38.77
CA VAL A 18 7.53 3.54 39.42
C VAL A 18 7.75 4.66 38.40
N ALA A 19 8.13 4.33 37.15
CA ALA A 19 8.13 5.29 36.05
C ALA A 19 6.71 5.70 35.62
N ALA A 20 5.69 4.86 35.80
CA ALA A 20 4.30 5.17 35.46
C ALA A 20 3.57 5.94 36.57
N SER A 21 3.93 5.74 37.84
CA SER A 21 3.40 6.50 38.99
C SER A 21 4.13 7.82 39.23
N SER A 22 5.25 8.07 38.55
CA SER A 22 5.95 9.38 38.54
C SER A 22 5.70 10.23 37.29
N VAL A 23 4.82 9.80 36.37
CA VAL A 23 4.45 10.57 35.17
C VAL A 23 3.28 11.54 35.40
N VAL A 24 2.86 11.73 36.65
CA VAL A 24 1.99 12.85 37.04
C VAL A 24 2.64 13.65 38.16
N SER A 25 3.67 14.41 37.80
CA SER A 25 3.88 15.75 38.35
C SER A 25 4.82 16.53 37.43
N PRO A 26 4.49 17.76 37.02
CA PRO A 26 5.39 18.57 36.21
C PRO A 26 6.57 18.95 37.10
N ALA A 27 7.74 18.35 36.86
CA ALA A 27 8.97 18.89 37.41
C ALA A 27 9.13 20.29 36.82
N TYR A 28 8.85 21.29 37.67
CA TYR A 28 8.97 22.71 37.42
C TYR A 28 10.38 23.02 36.89
N GLY A 29 10.50 23.16 35.58
CA GLY A 29 11.47 24.04 34.95
C GLY A 29 10.68 25.23 34.41
N ALA A 30 10.79 26.37 35.10
CA ALA A 30 10.33 27.72 34.73
C ALA A 30 9.53 27.82 33.40
N ALA A 31 8.23 28.13 33.48
CA ALA A 31 7.31 28.45 32.37
C ALA A 31 7.91 28.20 30.95
N GLY A 32 7.94 26.93 30.53
CA GLY A 32 8.80 26.46 29.45
C GLY A 32 8.10 25.60 28.40
N VAL A 33 8.66 25.59 27.19
CA VAL A 33 8.18 24.85 26.00
C VAL A 33 8.20 23.33 26.25
N THR A 34 7.03 22.70 26.17
CA THR A 34 6.83 21.25 26.40
C THR A 34 7.17 20.40 25.16
N LEU A 35 7.20 19.06 25.31
CA LEU A 35 7.29 18.14 24.16
C LEU A 35 6.11 18.32 23.20
N ASP A 36 4.91 18.52 23.74
CA ASP A 36 3.70 18.71 22.93
C ASP A 36 3.73 20.02 22.14
N ASP A 37 4.32 21.09 22.70
CA ASP A 37 4.55 22.34 21.96
C ASP A 37 5.52 22.15 20.80
N ARG A 38 6.61 21.38 21.00
CA ARG A 38 7.58 21.06 19.92
C ARG A 38 6.95 20.21 18.82
N VAL A 39 6.17 19.19 19.18
CA VAL A 39 5.44 18.35 18.21
C VAL A 39 4.40 19.19 17.47
N ALA A 40 3.63 20.02 18.17
CA ALA A 40 2.66 20.91 17.56
C ALA A 40 3.32 21.91 16.60
N HIS A 41 4.48 22.46 16.98
CA HIS A 41 5.24 23.35 16.12
C HIS A 41 5.79 22.62 14.87
N ALA A 42 6.33 21.41 15.03
CA ALA A 42 6.76 20.60 13.88
C ALA A 42 5.59 20.33 12.91
N HIS A 43 4.41 20.01 13.43
CA HIS A 43 3.21 19.81 12.61
C HIS A 43 2.71 21.09 11.95
N TRP A 44 2.85 22.24 12.62
CA TRP A 44 2.60 23.54 12.01
C TRP A 44 3.57 23.80 10.86
N ARG A 45 4.88 23.53 11.02
CA ARG A 45 5.88 23.63 9.94
C ARG A 45 5.54 22.72 8.77
N TYR A 46 5.05 21.51 9.03
CA TYR A 46 4.60 20.60 7.96
C TYR A 46 3.50 21.24 7.12
N ARG A 47 2.43 21.75 7.76
CA ARG A 47 1.33 22.42 7.05
C ARG A 47 1.78 23.69 6.33
N ASP A 48 2.60 24.49 6.96
CA ASP A 48 3.14 25.73 6.38
C ASP A 48 4.04 25.44 5.16
N SER A 49 4.91 24.44 5.26
CA SER A 49 5.76 23.99 4.16
C SER A 49 4.95 23.47 2.97
N GLY A 50 3.87 22.72 3.21
CA GLY A 50 2.96 22.31 2.13
C GLY A 50 2.34 23.50 1.39
N LYS A 51 1.95 24.58 2.09
CA LYS A 51 1.43 25.80 1.46
C LYS A 51 2.48 26.51 0.61
N VAL A 52 3.70 26.64 1.12
CA VAL A 52 4.79 27.29 0.36
C VAL A 52 5.22 26.45 -0.83
N LEU A 53 5.27 25.13 -0.69
CA LEU A 53 5.54 24.24 -1.82
C LEU A 53 4.46 24.40 -2.90
N SER A 54 3.18 24.43 -2.50
CA SER A 54 2.07 24.66 -3.42
C SER A 54 2.21 26.00 -4.16
N ASN A 55 2.48 27.10 -3.44
CA ASN A 55 2.69 28.40 -4.08
C ASN A 55 3.88 28.39 -5.05
N ARG A 56 5.00 27.78 -4.66
CA ARG A 56 6.19 27.70 -5.53
C ARG A 56 5.91 26.93 -6.82
N VAL A 57 5.34 25.74 -6.70
CA VAL A 57 5.12 24.87 -7.88
C VAL A 57 4.03 25.44 -8.78
N ASN A 58 2.96 25.99 -8.21
CA ASN A 58 1.80 26.42 -8.99
C ASN A 58 1.89 27.86 -9.51
N VAL A 59 2.59 28.76 -8.81
CA VAL A 59 2.67 30.19 -9.19
C VAL A 59 4.02 30.54 -9.79
N GLN A 60 5.11 29.99 -9.25
CA GLN A 60 6.48 30.32 -9.67
C GLN A 60 7.06 29.29 -10.65
N ASP A 61 6.31 28.22 -10.94
CA ASP A 61 6.72 27.04 -11.73
C ASP A 61 8.06 26.42 -11.24
N GLY A 62 8.40 26.62 -9.97
CA GLY A 62 9.67 26.25 -9.37
C GLY A 62 9.69 24.84 -8.77
N VAL A 63 10.89 24.39 -8.38
CA VAL A 63 11.13 23.10 -7.69
C VAL A 63 11.77 23.38 -6.33
N MET A 64 11.46 22.55 -5.33
CA MET A 64 12.12 22.55 -4.04
C MET A 64 12.93 21.27 -3.86
N MET A 65 14.24 21.44 -3.67
CA MET A 65 15.18 20.34 -3.45
C MET A 65 15.27 19.96 -1.98
N ARG A 66 15.64 18.70 -1.70
CA ARG A 66 15.80 18.14 -0.35
C ARG A 66 16.45 19.07 0.67
N GLY A 67 17.58 19.68 0.32
CA GLY A 67 18.34 20.52 1.25
C GLY A 67 17.56 21.74 1.74
N GLU A 68 16.84 22.41 0.83
CA GLU A 68 15.96 23.53 1.20
C GLU A 68 14.76 23.05 2.00
N TRP A 69 14.17 21.92 1.60
CA TRP A 69 13.02 21.33 2.26
C TRP A 69 13.29 21.02 3.74
N GLU A 70 14.39 20.33 4.06
CA GLU A 70 14.72 20.01 5.45
C GLU A 70 15.01 21.27 6.29
N ARG A 71 15.66 22.30 5.70
CA ARG A 71 15.86 23.58 6.38
C ARG A 71 14.53 24.24 6.73
N ARG A 72 13.55 24.14 5.83
CA ARG A 72 12.20 24.66 6.06
C ARG A 72 11.47 23.86 7.14
N LEU A 73 11.58 22.54 7.17
CA LEU A 73 10.90 21.74 8.20
C LEU A 73 11.50 21.93 9.60
N LYS A 74 12.75 22.38 9.70
CA LYS A 74 13.39 22.70 10.99
C LYS A 74 12.77 23.96 11.62
N ALA A 75 12.64 23.93 12.95
CA ALA A 75 12.22 25.10 13.73
C ALA A 75 13.31 26.18 13.72
N THR A 76 12.91 27.45 13.58
CA THR A 76 13.82 28.61 13.63
C THR A 76 14.08 29.06 15.06
N ASN A 77 13.09 28.97 15.95
CA ASN A 77 13.25 29.22 17.38
C ASN A 77 13.95 28.01 18.04
N PRO A 78 15.16 28.17 18.63
CA PRO A 78 15.89 27.08 19.27
C PRO A 78 15.09 26.38 20.38
N ARG A 79 14.20 27.11 21.06
CA ARG A 79 13.34 26.55 22.11
C ARG A 79 12.29 25.58 21.58
N LEU A 80 11.99 25.57 20.27
CA LEU A 80 10.99 24.70 19.64
C LEU A 80 11.59 23.56 18.79
N VAL A 81 12.92 23.48 18.68
CA VAL A 81 13.60 22.41 17.96
C VAL A 81 13.38 21.06 18.65
N MET A 82 13.00 20.03 17.90
CA MET A 82 12.98 18.64 18.41
C MET A 82 14.42 18.16 18.66
N ARG A 83 14.79 17.97 19.92
CA ARG A 83 16.10 17.43 20.31
C ARG A 83 16.07 15.91 20.35
N LYS A 84 17.23 15.26 20.41
CA LYS A 84 17.33 13.80 20.53
C LYS A 84 16.54 13.27 21.75
N VAL A 85 16.63 13.95 22.90
CA VAL A 85 15.87 13.59 24.11
C VAL A 85 14.36 13.68 23.91
N ASP A 86 13.88 14.66 23.14
CA ASP A 86 12.46 14.83 22.84
C ASP A 86 11.96 13.70 21.93
N VAL A 87 12.77 13.28 20.95
CA VAL A 87 12.48 12.13 20.07
C VAL A 87 12.45 10.82 20.87
N VAL A 88 13.38 10.63 21.81
CA VAL A 88 13.38 9.45 22.71
C VAL A 88 12.13 9.44 23.58
N ALA A 89 11.79 10.57 24.22
CA ALA A 89 10.57 10.69 25.03
C ALA A 89 9.31 10.39 24.21
N LEU A 90 9.25 10.85 22.96
CA LEU A 90 8.13 10.56 22.06
C LEU A 90 8.04 9.07 21.71
N LYS A 91 9.16 8.39 21.43
CA LYS A 91 9.20 6.93 21.21
C LYS A 91 8.72 6.15 22.43
N VAL A 92 9.09 6.57 23.64
CA VAL A 92 8.62 5.96 24.89
C VAL A 92 7.11 6.15 25.04
N ARG A 93 6.60 7.37 24.86
CA ARG A 93 5.15 7.67 24.90
C ARG A 93 4.36 6.79 23.93
N GLN A 94 4.83 6.67 22.68
CA GLN A 94 4.21 5.82 21.67
C GLN A 94 4.23 4.33 22.06
N THR A 95 5.34 3.86 22.65
CA THR A 95 5.44 2.47 23.11
C THR A 95 4.40 2.16 24.19
N LEU A 96 4.22 3.06 25.16
CA LEU A 96 3.18 2.93 26.19
C LEU A 96 1.78 2.93 25.58
N GLN A 97 1.50 3.80 24.61
CA GLN A 97 0.22 3.82 23.89
C GLN A 97 -0.05 2.49 23.17
N VAL A 98 0.95 1.91 22.52
CA VAL A 98 0.84 0.60 21.85
C VAL A 98 0.50 -0.50 22.84
N ILE A 99 1.12 -0.52 24.03
CA ILE A 99 0.83 -1.49 25.09
C ILE A 99 -0.62 -1.35 25.58
N VAL A 100 -1.07 -0.12 25.84
CA VAL A 100 -2.45 0.16 26.27
C VAL A 100 -3.45 -0.27 25.20
N ALA A 101 -3.20 0.07 23.93
CA ALA A 101 -4.05 -0.29 22.80
C ALA A 101 -4.13 -1.81 22.60
N ARG A 102 -3.00 -2.53 22.70
CA ARG A 102 -2.96 -3.99 22.65
C ARG A 102 -3.82 -4.63 23.73
N ASN A 103 -3.69 -4.17 24.98
CA ASN A 103 -4.48 -4.69 26.09
C ASN A 103 -5.97 -4.41 25.91
N LYS A 104 -6.33 -3.21 25.40
CA LYS A 104 -7.70 -2.86 25.04
C LYS A 104 -8.24 -3.79 23.94
N ALA A 105 -7.49 -4.00 22.86
CA ALA A 105 -7.89 -4.89 21.77
C ALA A 105 -8.12 -6.34 22.25
N ARG A 106 -7.26 -6.86 23.12
CA ARG A 106 -7.41 -8.20 23.70
C ARG A 106 -8.70 -8.34 24.52
N ARG A 107 -9.06 -7.31 25.29
CA ARG A 107 -10.32 -7.25 26.07
C ARG A 107 -11.55 -7.14 25.17
N GLN A 108 -11.49 -6.32 24.12
CA GLN A 108 -12.61 -6.07 23.20
C GLN A 108 -12.86 -7.22 22.21
N SER A 109 -11.85 -8.08 22.00
CA SER A 109 -11.94 -9.19 21.05
C SER A 109 -12.91 -10.28 21.53
N ARG A 110 -13.99 -10.45 20.77
CA ARG A 110 -15.01 -11.51 20.95
C ARG A 110 -14.48 -12.90 20.60
N ILE A 111 -13.59 -12.98 19.61
CA ILE A 111 -12.90 -14.21 19.20
C ILE A 111 -11.46 -14.14 19.70
N LYS A 112 -10.98 -15.21 20.35
CA LYS A 112 -9.61 -15.29 20.89
C LYS A 112 -8.68 -15.97 19.90
N LEU A 113 -8.05 -15.17 19.03
CA LEU A 113 -7.10 -15.68 18.02
C LEU A 113 -5.93 -16.45 18.63
N ASP A 114 -5.49 -16.09 19.85
CA ASP A 114 -4.43 -16.82 20.59
C ASP A 114 -4.75 -18.32 20.76
N ALA A 115 -6.03 -18.70 20.80
CA ALA A 115 -6.46 -20.09 21.01
C ALA A 115 -6.15 -21.00 19.81
N PHE A 116 -5.99 -20.44 18.61
CA PHE A 116 -5.80 -21.24 17.40
C PHE A 116 -4.77 -20.70 16.40
N ARG A 117 -4.13 -19.54 16.65
CA ARG A 117 -3.17 -18.94 15.69
C ARG A 117 -1.95 -19.79 15.34
N ARG A 118 -1.66 -20.84 16.13
CA ARG A 118 -0.59 -21.82 15.84
C ARG A 118 -1.08 -23.00 15.00
N ASN A 119 -2.37 -23.11 14.74
CA ASN A 119 -2.98 -24.13 13.90
C ASN A 119 -3.29 -23.54 12.52
N ALA A 120 -2.45 -23.86 11.54
CA ALA A 120 -2.54 -23.30 10.19
C ALA A 120 -3.91 -23.55 9.54
N ALA A 121 -4.49 -24.75 9.70
CA ALA A 121 -5.80 -25.08 9.12
C ALA A 121 -6.92 -24.23 9.72
N LYS A 122 -6.91 -24.01 11.05
CA LYS A 122 -7.89 -23.14 11.72
C LYS A 122 -7.72 -21.67 11.33
N VAL A 123 -6.47 -21.19 11.22
CA VAL A 123 -6.20 -19.82 10.77
C VAL A 123 -6.69 -19.62 9.34
N LYS A 124 -6.39 -20.55 8.44
CA LYS A 124 -6.86 -20.52 7.05
C LYS A 124 -8.38 -20.50 6.96
N ALA A 125 -9.08 -21.38 7.67
CA ALA A 125 -10.53 -21.40 7.71
C ALA A 125 -11.12 -20.09 8.26
N PHE A 126 -10.56 -19.58 9.36
CA PHE A 126 -10.94 -18.28 9.93
C PHE A 126 -10.73 -17.14 8.93
N CYS A 127 -9.55 -17.06 8.32
CA CYS A 127 -9.18 -15.97 7.42
C CYS A 127 -9.92 -16.03 6.08
N ALA A 128 -10.29 -17.21 5.59
CA ALA A 128 -11.16 -17.35 4.42
C ALA A 128 -12.58 -16.81 4.69
N ALA A 129 -13.11 -17.04 5.88
CA ALA A 129 -14.47 -16.64 6.27
C ALA A 129 -14.57 -15.23 6.89
N MET A 130 -13.45 -14.62 7.30
CA MET A 130 -13.44 -13.32 7.97
C MET A 130 -14.01 -12.21 7.07
N PRO A 131 -15.09 -11.51 7.49
CA PRO A 131 -15.70 -10.47 6.70
C PRO A 131 -14.76 -9.29 6.37
N ARG A 132 -14.78 -8.91 5.11
CA ARG A 132 -14.06 -7.79 4.51
C ARG A 132 -14.83 -7.38 3.27
N VAL A 133 -14.98 -6.08 3.03
CA VAL A 133 -15.83 -5.58 1.93
C VAL A 133 -15.08 -4.68 0.95
N ALA A 134 -13.86 -4.24 1.27
CA ALA A 134 -13.09 -3.29 0.47
C ALA A 134 -11.60 -3.64 0.44
N ILE A 135 -10.95 -3.34 -0.69
CA ILE A 135 -9.49 -3.43 -0.91
C ILE A 135 -9.03 -2.21 -1.74
N LEU A 136 -7.91 -1.57 -1.38
CA LEU A 136 -7.60 -0.19 -1.82
C LEU A 136 -6.30 0.00 -2.62
N HIS A 137 -5.48 -1.03 -2.74
CA HIS A 137 -4.14 -0.94 -3.33
C HIS A 137 -3.87 -2.22 -4.12
N VAL A 138 -4.27 -2.18 -5.39
CA VAL A 138 -4.24 -3.33 -6.31
C VAL A 138 -3.75 -2.83 -7.67
N HIS A 139 -2.66 -3.42 -8.17
CA HIS A 139 -2.12 -3.12 -9.50
C HIS A 139 -2.64 -4.18 -10.48
N PRO A 140 -3.50 -3.83 -11.45
CA PRO A 140 -4.23 -4.80 -12.27
C PRO A 140 -3.34 -5.82 -12.99
N SER A 141 -2.27 -5.38 -13.64
CA SER A 141 -1.37 -6.27 -14.40
C SER A 141 -0.75 -7.36 -13.53
N GLY A 142 -0.47 -7.07 -12.26
CA GLY A 142 0.05 -8.04 -11.30
C GLY A 142 -0.98 -8.95 -10.65
N THR A 143 -2.29 -8.79 -10.94
CA THR A 143 -3.35 -9.64 -10.36
C THR A 143 -3.57 -10.97 -11.08
N ARG A 144 -2.94 -11.18 -12.24
CA ARG A 144 -3.20 -12.34 -13.10
C ARG A 144 -2.69 -13.63 -12.44
N ASP A 145 -3.61 -14.49 -12.00
CA ASP A 145 -3.24 -15.80 -11.42
C ASP A 145 -2.84 -16.81 -12.52
N LEU A 146 -2.35 -17.98 -12.12
CA LEU A 146 -1.91 -19.02 -13.07
C LEU A 146 -3.03 -19.45 -14.03
N LYS A 147 -4.29 -19.47 -13.59
CA LYS A 147 -5.42 -19.83 -14.45
C LYS A 147 -5.65 -18.75 -15.50
N THR A 148 -5.70 -17.49 -15.08
CA THR A 148 -5.83 -16.33 -15.98
C THR A 148 -4.71 -16.29 -17.01
N ILE A 149 -3.45 -16.49 -16.60
CA ILE A 149 -2.29 -16.54 -17.50
C ILE A 149 -2.40 -17.67 -18.52
N LYS A 150 -2.78 -18.89 -18.10
CA LYS A 150 -2.97 -20.02 -19.01
C LYS A 150 -4.03 -19.76 -20.08
N GLU A 151 -5.15 -19.19 -19.66
CA GLU A 151 -6.25 -18.85 -20.56
C GLU A 151 -5.83 -17.75 -21.54
N MET A 152 -5.13 -16.71 -21.08
CA MET A 152 -4.59 -15.65 -21.94
C MET A 152 -3.55 -16.19 -22.94
N LEU A 153 -2.55 -16.94 -22.50
CA LEU A 153 -1.54 -17.51 -23.40
C LEU A 153 -2.16 -18.45 -24.44
N THR A 154 -3.23 -19.16 -24.08
CA THR A 154 -3.96 -20.02 -25.01
C THR A 154 -4.72 -19.21 -26.07
N GLU A 155 -5.41 -18.16 -25.65
CA GLU A 155 -6.19 -17.28 -26.55
C GLU A 155 -5.27 -16.46 -27.48
N LEU A 156 -4.23 -15.84 -26.93
CA LEU A 156 -3.32 -14.96 -27.65
C LEU A 156 -2.34 -15.75 -28.53
N ASN A 157 -1.99 -16.96 -28.11
CA ASN A 157 -1.01 -17.82 -28.77
C ASN A 157 0.27 -17.06 -29.22
N PRO A 158 0.94 -16.35 -28.29
CA PRO A 158 2.03 -15.44 -28.64
C PRO A 158 3.22 -16.19 -29.22
N LEU A 159 4.02 -15.49 -30.01
CA LEU A 159 5.34 -15.98 -30.40
C LEU A 159 6.26 -15.90 -29.18
N VAL A 160 6.79 -17.05 -28.74
CA VAL A 160 7.71 -17.09 -27.61
C VAL A 160 9.13 -17.10 -28.13
N ASN A 161 9.90 -16.07 -27.80
CA ASN A 161 11.32 -15.97 -28.11
C ASN A 161 12.12 -15.80 -26.81
N GLY A 162 12.73 -16.89 -26.35
CA GLY A 162 13.46 -16.92 -25.08
C GLY A 162 14.62 -15.93 -25.03
N SER A 163 15.36 -15.76 -26.14
CA SER A 163 16.48 -14.81 -26.23
C SER A 163 16.01 -13.36 -26.09
N LEU A 164 14.90 -13.00 -26.75
CA LEU A 164 14.32 -11.67 -26.64
C LEU A 164 13.84 -11.39 -25.19
N ILE A 165 13.18 -12.37 -24.56
CA ILE A 165 12.76 -12.23 -23.16
C ILE A 165 13.97 -12.02 -22.25
N ILE A 166 15.07 -12.75 -22.45
CA ILE A 166 16.30 -12.58 -21.66
C ILE A 166 16.88 -11.18 -21.86
N GLU A 167 16.95 -10.68 -23.09
CA GLU A 167 17.51 -9.37 -23.43
C GLU A 167 16.70 -8.23 -22.78
N GLU A 168 15.40 -8.21 -23.03
CA GLU A 168 14.48 -7.15 -22.61
C GLU A 168 14.24 -7.17 -21.09
N ALA A 169 14.04 -8.34 -20.48
CA ALA A 169 13.77 -8.42 -19.04
C ALA A 169 15.01 -8.07 -18.20
N ASN A 170 16.22 -8.29 -18.73
CA ASN A 170 17.47 -7.87 -18.09
C ASN A 170 17.84 -6.41 -18.42
N ASP A 171 17.00 -5.68 -19.17
CA ASP A 171 17.22 -4.27 -19.51
C ASP A 171 18.62 -4.02 -20.13
N GLY A 172 19.15 -5.01 -20.87
CA GLY A 172 20.49 -5.00 -21.50
C GLY A 172 21.72 -4.86 -20.57
N VAL A 173 21.53 -4.50 -19.29
CA VAL A 173 22.59 -4.08 -18.35
C VAL A 173 22.40 -4.69 -16.95
N LEU A 174 21.17 -5.01 -16.55
CA LEU A 174 20.84 -5.53 -15.21
C LEU A 174 20.62 -7.03 -15.23
N THR A 175 21.26 -7.77 -14.32
CA THR A 175 20.94 -9.20 -14.14
C THR A 175 19.69 -9.36 -13.28
N THR A 176 18.52 -9.17 -13.88
CA THR A 176 17.23 -9.27 -13.18
C THR A 176 16.78 -10.72 -13.07
N LEU A 177 16.90 -11.51 -14.15
CA LEU A 177 16.55 -12.94 -14.19
C LEU A 177 17.59 -13.81 -13.49
N TYR A 178 17.14 -14.88 -12.84
CA TYR A 178 18.06 -15.84 -12.22
C TYR A 178 18.74 -16.74 -13.27
N PRO A 179 19.96 -17.25 -12.99
CA PRO A 179 20.69 -18.10 -13.95
C PRO A 179 19.89 -19.30 -14.46
N ASN A 180 19.10 -19.93 -13.61
CA ASN A 180 18.24 -21.06 -13.98
C ASN A 180 17.06 -20.63 -14.88
N GLU A 181 16.52 -19.43 -14.70
CA GLU A 181 15.49 -18.88 -15.59
C GLU A 181 16.08 -18.58 -16.97
N VAL A 182 17.28 -17.98 -17.02
CA VAL A 182 18.01 -17.70 -18.26
C VAL A 182 18.33 -19.00 -19.00
N THR A 183 18.86 -20.03 -18.32
CA THR A 183 19.11 -21.34 -18.94
C THR A 183 17.83 -21.98 -19.47
N ALA A 184 16.73 -21.92 -18.72
CA ALA A 184 15.45 -22.49 -19.16
C ALA A 184 14.89 -21.76 -20.38
N LEU A 185 14.96 -20.42 -20.41
CA LEU A 185 14.53 -19.59 -21.53
C LEU A 185 15.36 -19.83 -22.79
N ALA A 186 16.70 -19.88 -22.65
CA ALA A 186 17.61 -20.11 -23.77
C ALA A 186 17.41 -21.49 -24.44
N ALA A 187 16.86 -22.47 -23.71
CA ALA A 187 16.56 -23.79 -24.23
C ALA A 187 15.22 -23.87 -24.99
N LEU A 188 14.38 -22.82 -24.96
CA LEU A 188 13.10 -22.81 -25.66
C LEU A 188 13.30 -22.53 -27.15
N PRO A 189 12.72 -23.34 -28.07
CA PRO A 189 12.67 -22.97 -29.48
C PRO A 189 11.78 -21.75 -29.70
N VAL A 190 12.10 -20.94 -30.72
CA VAL A 190 11.22 -19.83 -31.13
C VAL A 190 10.01 -20.39 -31.86
N GLN A 191 8.85 -20.35 -31.20
CA GLN A 191 7.59 -20.83 -31.76
C GLN A 191 6.38 -20.28 -31.01
N ARG A 192 5.19 -20.46 -31.57
CA ARG A 192 3.94 -20.05 -30.92
C ARG A 192 3.66 -20.91 -29.67
N TYR A 193 3.09 -20.31 -28.64
CA TYR A 193 2.74 -20.96 -27.37
C TYR A 193 2.02 -22.32 -27.55
N SER A 194 1.12 -22.43 -28.52
CA SER A 194 0.34 -23.64 -28.82
C SER A 194 1.21 -24.83 -29.23
N LYS A 195 2.44 -24.62 -29.71
CA LYS A 195 3.34 -25.67 -30.20
C LYS A 195 4.24 -26.25 -29.10
N PHE A 196 4.28 -25.66 -27.91
CA PHE A 196 5.05 -26.20 -26.79
C PHE A 196 4.34 -27.39 -26.13
N GLY A 197 5.12 -28.42 -25.78
CA GLY A 197 4.67 -29.46 -24.86
C GLY A 197 4.52 -28.95 -23.43
N ALA A 198 4.02 -29.80 -22.53
CA ALA A 198 3.71 -29.42 -21.14
C ALA A 198 4.89 -28.81 -20.37
N ALA A 199 6.12 -29.32 -20.59
CA ALA A 199 7.31 -28.80 -19.93
C ALA A 199 7.65 -27.36 -20.38
N GLY A 200 7.63 -27.10 -21.70
CA GLY A 200 7.88 -25.77 -22.24
C GLY A 200 6.82 -24.76 -21.80
N LYS A 201 5.53 -25.15 -21.85
CA LYS A 201 4.44 -24.31 -21.35
C LYS A 201 4.63 -23.96 -19.87
N ARG A 202 5.03 -24.92 -19.04
CA ARG A 202 5.29 -24.66 -17.62
C ARG A 202 6.41 -23.65 -17.39
N VAL A 203 7.48 -23.68 -18.18
CA VAL A 203 8.54 -22.65 -18.10
C VAL A 203 7.93 -21.28 -18.38
N ILE A 204 7.18 -21.14 -19.48
CA ILE A 204 6.58 -19.87 -19.90
C ILE A 204 5.57 -19.35 -18.87
N GLU A 205 4.68 -20.21 -18.39
CA GLU A 205 3.65 -19.87 -17.40
C GLU A 205 4.24 -19.41 -16.06
N GLU A 206 5.36 -20.01 -15.62
CA GLU A 206 5.99 -19.66 -14.33
C GLU A 206 6.72 -18.30 -14.37
N LEU A 207 7.05 -17.75 -15.54
CA LEU A 207 7.75 -16.47 -15.68
C LEU A 207 6.93 -15.27 -15.23
N PHE A 208 5.60 -15.40 -15.14
CA PHE A 208 4.68 -14.34 -14.70
C PHE A 208 4.64 -14.17 -13.17
N PHE A 209 5.40 -14.97 -12.43
CA PHE A 209 5.36 -15.01 -10.98
C PHE A 209 6.76 -14.84 -10.39
N LEU A 210 6.85 -14.27 -9.19
CA LEU A 210 8.09 -14.38 -8.44
C LEU A 210 8.37 -15.86 -8.12
N PRO A 211 9.59 -16.37 -8.39
CA PRO A 211 9.89 -17.76 -8.16
C PRO A 211 9.93 -18.04 -6.67
N ARG A 212 9.57 -19.27 -6.26
CA ARG A 212 9.53 -19.64 -4.83
C ARG A 212 10.90 -19.63 -4.15
N LYS A 213 11.97 -19.73 -4.94
CA LYS A 213 13.36 -19.69 -4.47
C LYS A 213 14.17 -18.73 -5.37
N PRO A 214 15.01 -17.86 -4.79
CA PRO A 214 15.14 -17.58 -3.34
C PRO A 214 13.82 -17.07 -2.73
N GLU A 215 13.68 -17.06 -1.40
CA GLU A 215 12.41 -16.65 -0.74
C GLU A 215 12.10 -15.16 -0.87
N THR A 216 13.06 -14.36 -1.33
CA THR A 216 12.90 -12.92 -1.56
C THR A 216 13.69 -12.46 -2.76
N HIS A 217 13.24 -11.38 -3.35
CA HIS A 217 13.66 -10.89 -4.65
C HIS A 217 14.05 -9.42 -4.56
N SER A 218 14.93 -8.99 -5.46
CA SER A 218 15.13 -7.55 -5.66
C SER A 218 13.88 -6.95 -6.30
N PHE A 219 13.69 -5.65 -6.08
CA PHE A 219 12.62 -4.90 -6.76
C PHE A 219 12.77 -4.99 -8.29
N THR A 220 14.00 -4.98 -8.81
CA THR A 220 14.26 -5.10 -10.25
C THR A 220 13.84 -6.44 -10.86
N ARG A 221 13.95 -7.57 -10.12
CA ARG A 221 13.39 -8.85 -10.59
C ARG A 221 11.86 -8.79 -10.64
N PHE A 222 11.25 -8.10 -9.70
CA PHE A 222 9.80 -7.90 -9.70
C PHE A 222 9.36 -7.01 -10.88
N GLU A 223 10.07 -5.91 -11.15
CA GLU A 223 9.81 -5.05 -12.31
C GLU A 223 9.88 -5.82 -13.64
N ALA A 224 10.84 -6.74 -13.78
CA ALA A 224 10.96 -7.58 -14.96
C ALA A 224 9.72 -8.45 -15.27
N LEU A 225 8.84 -8.71 -14.28
CA LEU A 225 7.59 -9.44 -14.52
C LEU A 225 6.60 -8.65 -15.38
N PHE A 226 6.61 -7.31 -15.28
CA PHE A 226 5.77 -6.46 -16.14
C PHE A 226 6.26 -6.52 -17.58
N THR A 227 7.58 -6.36 -17.80
CA THR A 227 8.21 -6.50 -19.13
C THR A 227 7.90 -7.86 -19.77
N ILE A 228 7.99 -8.95 -19.01
CA ILE A 228 7.60 -10.30 -19.49
C ILE A 228 6.12 -10.35 -19.87
N GLY A 229 5.27 -9.69 -19.09
CA GLY A 229 3.85 -9.53 -19.38
C GLY A 229 3.61 -8.85 -20.71
N ASP A 230 4.23 -7.69 -20.93
CA ASP A 230 4.09 -6.89 -22.14
C ASP A 230 4.56 -7.70 -23.37
N LEU A 231 5.74 -8.34 -23.28
CA LEU A 231 6.30 -9.14 -24.37
C LEU A 231 5.44 -10.34 -24.77
N LEU A 232 4.69 -10.94 -23.84
CA LEU A 232 3.94 -12.18 -24.10
C LEU A 232 2.43 -11.94 -24.27
N LEU A 233 1.88 -10.85 -23.75
CA LEU A 233 0.44 -10.62 -23.72
C LEU A 233 0.01 -9.43 -24.59
N GLU A 234 0.93 -8.59 -25.06
CA GLU A 234 0.62 -7.35 -25.79
C GLU A 234 1.19 -7.36 -27.23
N GLN A 235 1.39 -8.56 -27.81
CA GLN A 235 1.88 -8.72 -29.19
C GLN A 235 0.83 -8.42 -30.28
N ASP A 236 -0.46 -8.42 -29.92
CA ASP A 236 -1.58 -8.24 -30.84
C ASP A 236 -2.55 -7.20 -30.27
N GLU A 237 -2.43 -5.97 -30.75
CA GLU A 237 -3.25 -4.82 -30.32
C GLU A 237 -4.76 -5.09 -30.48
N SER A 238 -5.17 -5.98 -31.38
CA SER A 238 -6.58 -6.35 -31.54
C SER A 238 -7.14 -7.11 -30.32
N LYS A 239 -6.26 -7.59 -29.44
CA LYS A 239 -6.58 -8.36 -28.23
C LYS A 239 -6.37 -7.57 -26.93
N ASP A 240 -5.91 -6.32 -26.97
CA ASP A 240 -5.66 -5.52 -25.75
C ASP A 240 -6.90 -5.41 -24.87
N VAL A 241 -8.06 -5.17 -25.48
CA VAL A 241 -9.35 -5.12 -24.79
C VAL A 241 -9.65 -6.44 -24.07
N TYR A 242 -9.39 -7.58 -24.71
CA TYR A 242 -9.58 -8.89 -24.09
C TYR A 242 -8.65 -9.08 -22.89
N VAL A 243 -7.35 -8.77 -23.04
CA VAL A 243 -6.36 -8.91 -21.97
C VAL A 243 -6.74 -8.05 -20.78
N GLU A 244 -7.13 -6.80 -21.03
CA GLU A 244 -7.56 -5.86 -20.01
C GLU A 244 -8.81 -6.37 -19.29
N GLU A 245 -9.92 -6.62 -20.00
CA GLU A 245 -11.18 -7.04 -19.39
C GLU A 245 -11.03 -8.33 -18.60
N LYS A 246 -10.27 -9.29 -19.14
CA LYS A 246 -10.01 -10.56 -18.47
C LYS A 246 -9.20 -10.37 -17.18
N THR A 247 -8.20 -9.50 -17.20
CA THR A 247 -7.41 -9.14 -16.01
C THR A 247 -8.33 -8.67 -14.88
N PHE A 248 -9.19 -7.69 -15.17
CA PHE A 248 -10.08 -7.10 -14.18
C PHE A 248 -11.20 -8.05 -13.73
N LEU A 249 -11.81 -8.79 -14.66
CA LEU A 249 -12.94 -9.68 -14.35
C LEU A 249 -12.52 -10.90 -13.55
N ASP A 250 -11.38 -11.51 -13.85
CA ASP A 250 -10.93 -12.69 -13.12
C ASP A 250 -10.51 -12.32 -11.69
N PHE A 251 -9.84 -11.18 -11.50
CA PHE A 251 -9.61 -10.60 -10.18
C PHE A 251 -10.92 -10.38 -9.44
N ALA A 252 -11.89 -9.68 -10.06
CA ALA A 252 -13.17 -9.38 -9.45
C ALA A 252 -13.91 -10.66 -8.99
N LYS A 253 -13.92 -11.70 -9.83
CA LYS A 253 -14.53 -12.99 -9.51
C LYS A 253 -13.85 -13.66 -8.32
N ARG A 254 -12.51 -13.62 -8.21
CA ARG A 254 -11.77 -14.12 -7.04
C ARG A 254 -12.08 -13.31 -5.78
N ALA A 255 -12.00 -11.99 -5.87
CA ALA A 255 -12.21 -11.06 -4.78
C ALA A 255 -13.62 -11.20 -4.16
N VAL A 256 -14.67 -11.30 -5.00
CA VAL A 256 -16.06 -11.48 -4.54
C VAL A 256 -16.25 -12.80 -3.79
N ARG A 257 -15.57 -13.89 -4.20
CA ARG A 257 -15.60 -15.16 -3.45
C ARG A 257 -14.98 -15.04 -2.05
N LEU A 258 -14.15 -14.04 -1.82
CA LEU A 258 -13.52 -13.74 -0.51
C LEU A 258 -14.28 -12.65 0.27
N GLY A 259 -15.50 -12.28 -0.17
CA GLY A 259 -16.39 -11.33 0.50
C GLY A 259 -16.26 -9.87 0.04
N LEU A 260 -15.31 -9.55 -0.84
CA LEU A 260 -15.10 -8.17 -1.28
C LEU A 260 -16.24 -7.69 -2.17
N SER A 261 -16.70 -6.45 -1.95
CA SER A 261 -17.71 -5.80 -2.79
C SER A 261 -17.28 -4.42 -3.30
N TYR A 262 -16.05 -4.01 -2.98
CA TYR A 262 -15.43 -2.76 -3.41
C TYR A 262 -13.92 -2.94 -3.65
N VAL A 263 -13.41 -2.33 -4.73
CA VAL A 263 -11.97 -2.26 -5.04
C VAL A 263 -11.58 -0.88 -5.57
N GLU A 264 -10.39 -0.42 -5.21
CA GLU A 264 -9.67 0.63 -5.94
C GLU A 264 -8.45 0.04 -6.63
N PHE A 265 -8.39 0.21 -7.95
CA PHE A 265 -7.25 -0.18 -8.77
C PHE A 265 -6.31 1.00 -8.98
N THR A 266 -5.03 0.77 -8.79
CA THR A 266 -3.97 1.72 -9.18
C THR A 266 -3.55 1.38 -10.61
N LYS A 267 -3.86 2.26 -11.56
CA LYS A 267 -3.61 2.01 -12.99
C LYS A 267 -2.82 3.15 -13.62
N VAL A 268 -1.75 2.78 -14.32
CA VAL A 268 -0.95 3.68 -15.16
C VAL A 268 -1.65 3.84 -16.51
N GLU A 269 -1.85 5.09 -16.92
CA GLU A 269 -2.47 5.51 -18.19
C GLU A 269 -1.85 6.83 -18.68
N ILE A 270 -0.54 6.80 -18.94
CA ILE A 270 0.24 7.98 -19.36
C ILE A 270 0.49 7.97 -20.88
N PRO A 271 0.33 9.10 -21.60
CA PRO A 271 -0.25 10.37 -21.14
C PRO A 271 -1.76 10.24 -20.85
N PRO A 272 -2.34 11.08 -19.97
CA PRO A 272 -3.77 11.05 -19.69
C PRO A 272 -4.57 11.47 -20.92
N THR A 273 -5.58 10.68 -21.30
CA THR A 273 -6.48 10.97 -22.42
C THR A 273 -7.94 10.79 -22.03
N ARG A 274 -8.86 11.46 -22.74
CA ARG A 274 -10.31 11.23 -22.56
C ARG A 274 -10.68 9.77 -22.83
N LYS A 275 -10.05 9.13 -23.83
CA LYS A 275 -10.26 7.71 -24.15
C LYS A 275 -9.93 6.82 -22.96
N ALA A 276 -8.77 7.01 -22.34
CA ALA A 276 -8.36 6.25 -21.15
C ALA A 276 -9.32 6.45 -19.96
N LEU A 277 -9.75 7.69 -19.72
CA LEU A 277 -10.71 7.96 -18.63
C LEU A 277 -12.09 7.35 -18.89
N ASN A 278 -12.57 7.37 -20.15
CA ASN A 278 -13.81 6.69 -20.52
C ASN A 278 -13.70 5.18 -20.31
N ARG A 279 -12.53 4.60 -20.62
CA ARG A 279 -12.26 3.17 -20.45
C ARG A 279 -12.37 2.72 -18.99
N PHE A 280 -11.95 3.55 -18.02
CA PHE A 280 -12.19 3.28 -16.59
C PHE A 280 -13.69 3.17 -16.26
N GLY A 281 -14.54 3.99 -16.91
CA GLY A 281 -16.00 3.95 -16.77
C GLY A 281 -16.58 2.64 -17.29
N GLU A 282 -16.13 2.21 -18.47
CA GLU A 282 -16.53 0.94 -19.10
C GLU A 282 -16.13 -0.26 -18.25
N LEU A 283 -14.87 -0.34 -17.81
CA LEU A 283 -14.38 -1.41 -16.95
C LEU A 283 -15.15 -1.46 -15.63
N LYS A 284 -15.43 -0.30 -15.02
CA LYS A 284 -16.26 -0.23 -13.81
C LYS A 284 -17.66 -0.80 -14.05
N ALA A 285 -18.30 -0.44 -15.17
CA ALA A 285 -19.63 -0.93 -15.52
C ALA A 285 -19.61 -2.44 -15.78
N LEU A 286 -18.60 -2.93 -16.49
CA LEU A 286 -18.39 -4.34 -16.78
C LEU A 286 -18.20 -5.15 -15.50
N ILE A 287 -17.27 -4.77 -14.63
CA ILE A 287 -17.03 -5.44 -13.33
C ILE A 287 -18.31 -5.46 -12.50
N LYS A 288 -19.03 -4.34 -12.44
CA LYS A 288 -20.28 -4.23 -11.69
C LYS A 288 -21.36 -5.16 -12.23
N LYS A 289 -21.52 -5.22 -13.56
CA LYS A 289 -22.49 -6.09 -14.24
C LYS A 289 -22.18 -7.57 -13.99
N GLU A 290 -20.93 -7.97 -14.17
CA GLU A 290 -20.53 -9.39 -14.16
C GLU A 290 -20.34 -9.97 -12.75
N THR A 291 -20.07 -9.12 -11.74
CA THR A 291 -19.69 -9.60 -10.40
C THR A 291 -20.44 -8.92 -9.25
N GLY A 292 -21.16 -7.84 -9.51
CA GLY A 292 -21.78 -7.01 -8.48
C GLY A 292 -20.79 -6.13 -7.69
N MET A 293 -19.47 -6.30 -7.87
CA MET A 293 -18.44 -5.51 -7.21
C MET A 293 -18.41 -4.06 -7.73
N THR A 294 -18.22 -3.09 -6.85
CA THR A 294 -17.97 -1.71 -7.25
C THR A 294 -16.47 -1.48 -7.40
N ALA A 295 -16.02 -1.16 -8.61
CA ALA A 295 -14.65 -0.75 -8.88
C ALA A 295 -14.53 0.78 -9.01
N ASN A 296 -13.39 1.31 -8.57
CA ASN A 296 -12.93 2.67 -8.87
C ASN A 296 -11.44 2.61 -9.22
N PHE A 297 -10.94 3.68 -9.82
CA PHE A 297 -9.57 3.79 -10.30
C PHE A 297 -8.84 4.93 -9.61
N VAL A 298 -7.54 4.74 -9.45
CA VAL A 298 -6.56 5.73 -9.03
C VAL A 298 -5.53 5.83 -10.16
N PHE A 299 -5.39 7.02 -10.72
CA PHE A 299 -4.48 7.27 -11.84
C PHE A 299 -3.04 7.34 -11.31
N ALA A 300 -2.19 6.44 -11.76
CA ALA A 300 -0.83 6.33 -11.27
C ALA A 300 0.17 7.00 -12.20
N PHE A 301 0.99 7.89 -11.63
CA PHE A 301 2.20 8.41 -12.26
C PHE A 301 3.39 7.50 -11.93
N VAL A 302 4.40 7.54 -12.79
CA VAL A 302 5.61 6.70 -12.66
C VAL A 302 6.80 7.59 -12.30
N ARG A 303 7.43 7.34 -11.14
CA ARG A 303 8.50 8.22 -10.60
C ARG A 303 9.85 8.11 -11.31
N THR A 304 10.05 7.05 -12.11
CA THR A 304 11.27 6.81 -12.88
C THR A 304 11.27 7.55 -14.23
N ILE A 305 10.12 8.09 -14.67
CA ILE A 305 10.03 8.84 -15.92
C ILE A 305 10.71 10.20 -15.79
N GLU A 306 11.53 10.50 -16.79
CA GLU A 306 12.25 11.76 -16.97
C GLU A 306 11.96 12.36 -18.35
N PRO A 307 12.03 13.70 -18.50
CA PRO A 307 12.22 14.68 -17.43
C PRO A 307 10.97 14.79 -16.54
N THR A 308 11.15 15.08 -15.24
CA THR A 308 10.04 15.31 -14.28
C THR A 308 9.00 16.35 -14.75
N SER A 309 9.33 17.23 -15.71
CA SER A 309 8.40 18.17 -16.33
C SER A 309 7.28 17.48 -17.12
N LEU A 310 7.49 16.28 -17.67
CA LEU A 310 6.43 15.50 -18.35
C LEU A 310 5.29 15.17 -17.38
N ASN A 311 5.64 14.65 -16.21
CA ASN A 311 4.71 14.35 -15.14
C ASN A 311 3.91 15.59 -14.69
N ARG A 312 4.54 16.78 -14.67
CA ARG A 312 3.85 18.04 -14.37
C ARG A 312 2.82 18.42 -15.44
N GLY A 313 3.18 18.29 -16.72
CA GLY A 313 2.26 18.51 -17.84
C GLY A 313 1.05 17.60 -17.75
N TRP A 314 1.29 16.29 -17.60
CA TRP A 314 0.24 15.29 -17.47
C TRP A 314 -0.65 15.50 -16.23
N ALA A 315 -0.11 15.98 -15.11
CA ALA A 315 -0.94 16.32 -13.95
C ALA A 315 -1.94 17.46 -14.26
N ARG A 316 -1.52 18.48 -15.02
CA ARG A 316 -2.39 19.58 -15.47
C ARG A 316 -3.42 19.06 -16.49
N ASP A 317 -3.01 18.23 -17.44
CA ASP A 317 -3.92 17.62 -18.42
C ASP A 317 -4.99 16.76 -17.74
N LEU A 318 -4.59 15.94 -16.75
CA LEU A 318 -5.53 15.14 -15.96
C LEU A 318 -6.55 15.99 -15.21
N VAL A 319 -6.13 17.12 -14.63
CA VAL A 319 -7.06 18.08 -14.00
C VAL A 319 -8.05 18.62 -15.03
N ASN A 320 -7.58 19.06 -16.20
CA ASN A 320 -8.45 19.59 -17.26
C ASN A 320 -9.45 18.54 -17.79
N LEU A 321 -9.05 17.26 -17.82
CA LEU A 321 -9.91 16.17 -18.21
C LEU A 321 -10.93 15.77 -17.12
N THR A 322 -10.67 16.10 -15.85
CA THR A 322 -11.51 15.73 -14.71
C THR A 322 -12.32 16.92 -14.18
N THR A 323 -13.45 17.22 -14.82
CA THR A 323 -14.38 18.27 -14.35
C THR A 323 -15.38 17.75 -13.33
N THR A 324 -15.96 18.65 -12.53
CA THR A 324 -16.79 18.35 -11.35
C THR A 324 -18.12 17.63 -11.60
N ALA A 325 -18.57 17.53 -12.86
CA ALA A 325 -19.90 17.04 -13.23
C ALA A 325 -19.98 15.51 -13.39
N GLU A 326 -18.85 14.82 -13.59
CA GLU A 326 -18.84 13.38 -13.84
C GLU A 326 -18.02 12.64 -12.78
N GLU A 327 -18.68 12.06 -11.78
CA GLU A 327 -18.04 11.10 -10.86
C GLU A 327 -17.84 9.72 -11.52
N ASN A 328 -17.23 9.74 -12.71
CA ASN A 328 -17.03 8.62 -13.61
C ASN A 328 -15.74 7.88 -13.26
N SER A 329 -15.83 6.91 -12.35
CA SER A 329 -14.84 5.84 -12.07
C SER A 329 -13.46 6.23 -11.51
N LEU A 330 -12.84 7.34 -11.92
CA LEU A 330 -11.56 7.83 -11.40
C LEU A 330 -11.76 8.61 -10.10
N ARG A 331 -10.98 8.28 -9.06
CA ARG A 331 -11.15 8.84 -7.71
C ARG A 331 -9.93 9.51 -7.13
N GLY A 332 -8.75 9.29 -7.68
CA GLY A 332 -7.55 9.95 -7.20
C GLY A 332 -6.33 9.72 -8.06
N ILE A 333 -5.20 10.18 -7.53
CA ILE A 333 -3.87 10.00 -8.11
C ILE A 333 -2.97 9.18 -7.18
N ASP A 334 -1.96 8.54 -7.75
CA ASP A 334 -0.85 7.85 -7.07
C ASP A 334 0.49 8.16 -7.76
N LEU A 335 1.60 7.87 -7.09
CA LEU A 335 2.95 7.83 -7.66
C LEU A 335 3.59 6.50 -7.28
N LEU A 336 3.91 5.66 -8.25
CA LEU A 336 4.44 4.30 -8.06
C LEU A 336 5.83 4.13 -8.71
N ALA A 337 6.26 2.87 -8.84
CA ALA A 337 7.58 2.38 -9.26
C ALA A 337 8.68 2.52 -8.19
N ASN A 338 9.86 1.99 -8.48
CA ASN A 338 10.98 1.83 -7.55
C ASN A 338 11.33 3.14 -6.82
N GLU A 339 11.18 3.20 -5.49
CA GLU A 339 11.47 4.39 -4.67
C GLU A 339 12.98 4.68 -4.47
N VAL A 340 13.85 3.72 -4.77
CA VAL A 340 15.31 3.87 -4.60
C VAL A 340 15.84 4.82 -5.67
N GLY A 341 16.47 5.92 -5.23
CA GLY A 341 17.01 6.94 -6.15
C GLY A 341 15.96 7.88 -6.75
N THR A 342 14.68 7.73 -6.40
CA THR A 342 13.54 8.50 -6.94
C THR A 342 12.67 9.06 -5.80
N PRO A 343 13.23 9.96 -4.98
CA PRO A 343 12.57 10.44 -3.76
C PRO A 343 11.23 11.12 -4.04
N ALA A 344 10.29 10.97 -3.10
CA ALA A 344 8.92 11.46 -3.25
C ALA A 344 8.87 12.98 -3.49
N LEU A 345 9.64 13.79 -2.76
CA LEU A 345 9.59 15.25 -2.88
C LEU A 345 9.90 15.72 -4.30
N GLU A 346 11.05 15.36 -4.85
CA GLU A 346 11.49 15.81 -6.17
C GLU A 346 10.62 15.25 -7.30
N LYS A 347 10.17 14.00 -7.16
CA LYS A 347 9.39 13.31 -8.20
C LYS A 347 7.89 13.63 -8.16
N ALA A 348 7.33 13.97 -7.00
CA ALA A 348 5.90 14.12 -6.81
C ALA A 348 5.43 15.58 -6.79
N GLN A 349 6.26 16.55 -6.40
CA GLN A 349 5.78 17.92 -6.17
C GLN A 349 5.11 18.55 -7.41
N GLY A 350 5.65 18.26 -8.61
CA GLY A 350 5.08 18.70 -9.88
C GLY A 350 3.74 18.04 -10.25
N ILE A 351 3.38 16.94 -9.59
CA ILE A 351 2.11 16.23 -9.79
C ILE A 351 1.10 16.62 -8.71
N TYR A 352 1.51 16.54 -7.44
CA TYR A 352 0.59 16.64 -6.31
C TYR A 352 0.21 18.08 -6.01
N MET A 353 1.10 19.05 -6.22
CA MET A 353 0.79 20.45 -5.97
C MET A 353 -0.26 21.01 -6.95
N PRO A 354 -0.20 20.74 -8.27
CA PRO A 354 -1.27 21.15 -9.18
C PRO A 354 -2.62 20.51 -8.85
N VAL A 355 -2.66 19.20 -8.60
CA VAL A 355 -3.90 18.48 -8.26
C VAL A 355 -4.49 18.99 -6.93
N ALA A 356 -3.64 19.26 -5.93
CA ALA A 356 -4.10 19.81 -4.66
C ALA A 356 -4.67 21.24 -4.80
N ALA A 357 -4.05 22.08 -5.64
CA ALA A 357 -4.53 23.44 -5.92
C ALA A 357 -5.87 23.42 -6.68
N ALA A 358 -5.97 22.62 -7.74
CA ALA A 358 -7.20 22.43 -8.49
C ALA A 358 -8.34 21.91 -7.60
N ARG A 359 -8.04 20.99 -6.67
CA ARG A 359 -9.01 20.51 -5.69
C ARG A 359 -9.46 21.61 -4.72
N GLN A 360 -8.56 22.49 -4.28
CA GLN A 360 -8.91 23.64 -3.44
C GLN A 360 -9.77 24.67 -4.20
N ALA A 361 -9.51 24.87 -5.49
CA ALA A 361 -10.30 25.72 -6.37
C ALA A 361 -11.67 25.10 -6.74
N GLY A 362 -11.91 23.84 -6.37
CA GLY A 362 -13.14 23.13 -6.72
C GLY A 362 -13.20 22.69 -8.19
N GLU A 363 -12.07 22.66 -8.90
CA GLU A 363 -11.97 22.28 -10.31
C GLU A 363 -11.99 20.75 -10.47
N THR A 364 -11.44 20.03 -9.49
CA THR A 364 -11.40 18.56 -9.48
C THR A 364 -11.76 17.98 -8.10
N ARG A 365 -12.24 16.73 -8.10
CA ARG A 365 -12.52 15.96 -6.86
C ARG A 365 -11.47 14.88 -6.57
N LEU A 366 -10.40 14.82 -7.36
CA LEU A 366 -9.37 13.80 -7.22
C LEU A 366 -8.74 13.82 -5.82
N LYS A 367 -8.71 12.64 -5.21
CA LYS A 367 -8.02 12.35 -3.97
C LYS A 367 -6.55 12.00 -4.24
N SER A 368 -5.74 11.94 -3.19
CA SER A 368 -4.31 11.66 -3.34
C SER A 368 -3.90 10.51 -2.43
N THR A 369 -3.38 9.44 -3.01
CA THR A 369 -2.58 8.42 -2.33
C THR A 369 -1.16 8.49 -2.86
N MET A 370 -0.17 7.94 -2.17
CA MET A 370 1.20 7.86 -2.69
C MET A 370 1.88 6.58 -2.19
N HIS A 371 2.55 5.82 -3.07
CA HIS A 371 3.53 4.84 -2.59
C HIS A 371 4.66 5.60 -1.90
N ALA A 372 4.84 5.38 -0.60
CA ALA A 372 5.91 6.04 0.12
C ALA A 372 6.37 5.17 1.28
N GLY A 373 7.69 5.08 1.41
CA GLY A 373 8.31 4.34 2.49
C GLY A 373 8.12 2.83 2.35
N GLU A 374 7.92 2.33 1.15
CA GLU A 374 8.17 0.92 0.84
C GLU A 374 9.68 0.67 0.73
N LEU A 375 10.37 1.49 -0.06
CA LEU A 375 11.81 1.45 -0.28
C LEU A 375 12.40 2.87 -0.24
N GLY A 376 13.72 2.97 -0.40
CA GLY A 376 14.38 4.26 -0.57
C GLY A 376 14.45 5.10 0.71
N ASP A 377 14.11 6.38 0.60
CA ASP A 377 14.29 7.36 1.68
C ASP A 377 13.17 7.29 2.73
N PRO A 378 13.47 7.04 4.02
CA PRO A 378 12.45 7.02 5.08
C PRO A 378 11.61 8.31 5.20
N ARG A 379 12.13 9.44 4.71
CA ARG A 379 11.43 10.74 4.72
C ARG A 379 10.29 10.80 3.72
N ASN A 380 10.24 9.90 2.73
CA ASN A 380 9.21 9.87 1.69
C ASN A 380 7.79 9.89 2.27
N VAL A 381 7.52 9.16 3.36
CA VAL A 381 6.18 9.12 3.97
C VAL A 381 5.79 10.48 4.55
N ARG A 382 6.71 11.13 5.26
CA ARG A 382 6.50 12.48 5.81
C ARG A 382 6.26 13.48 4.69
N ASP A 383 7.05 13.42 3.62
CA ASP A 383 6.93 14.33 2.50
C ASP A 383 5.63 14.13 1.73
N ALA A 384 5.21 12.89 1.50
CA ALA A 384 3.93 12.53 0.91
C ALA A 384 2.75 13.15 1.69
N MET A 385 2.77 13.02 3.02
CA MET A 385 1.75 13.61 3.88
C MET A 385 1.76 15.14 3.84
N ILE A 386 2.93 15.77 3.79
CA ILE A 386 3.03 17.24 3.66
C ILE A 386 2.52 17.71 2.30
N MET A 387 2.75 16.92 1.24
CA MET A 387 2.23 17.18 -0.11
C MET A 387 0.73 16.89 -0.26
N GLY A 388 0.06 16.45 0.81
CA GLY A 388 -1.39 16.31 0.85
C GLY A 388 -1.91 14.91 0.50
N ALA A 389 -1.07 13.88 0.53
CA ALA A 389 -1.54 12.50 0.47
C ALA A 389 -2.48 12.20 1.65
N GLU A 390 -3.70 11.74 1.32
CA GLU A 390 -4.74 11.32 2.28
C GLU A 390 -4.55 9.85 2.70
N ARG A 391 -3.80 9.09 1.89
CA ARG A 391 -3.48 7.68 2.09
C ARG A 391 -2.05 7.39 1.63
N ILE A 392 -1.37 6.47 2.29
CA ILE A 392 0.00 6.04 1.97
C ILE A 392 -0.02 4.56 1.58
N GLY A 393 0.53 4.24 0.41
CA GLY A 393 0.85 2.87 0.02
C GLY A 393 2.08 2.36 0.78
N HIS A 394 1.96 1.19 1.41
CA HIS A 394 2.94 0.51 2.27
C HIS A 394 3.27 1.24 3.58
N GLY A 395 3.94 2.40 3.52
CA GLY A 395 4.27 3.23 4.69
C GLY A 395 5.25 2.59 5.69
N VAL A 396 5.98 1.52 5.32
CA VAL A 396 6.81 0.72 6.23
C VAL A 396 7.89 1.55 6.93
N LEU A 397 8.57 2.42 6.18
CA LEU A 397 9.67 3.25 6.69
C LEU A 397 9.20 4.43 7.57
N LEU A 398 7.88 4.67 7.71
CA LEU A 398 7.34 5.66 8.65
C LEU A 398 7.78 5.38 10.09
N ARG A 399 8.11 4.12 10.42
CA ARG A 399 8.62 3.71 11.73
C ARG A 399 9.87 4.49 12.18
N GLU A 400 10.62 5.03 11.22
CA GLU A 400 11.86 5.78 11.47
C GLU A 400 11.61 7.24 11.89
N ASP A 401 10.39 7.76 11.72
CA ASP A 401 10.03 9.15 12.03
C ASP A 401 8.87 9.25 13.06
N PRO A 402 9.19 9.28 14.37
CA PRO A 402 8.20 9.42 15.43
C PRO A 402 7.33 10.68 15.35
N VAL A 403 7.85 11.77 14.78
CA VAL A 403 7.12 13.05 14.67
C VAL A 403 6.09 12.96 13.53
N ALA A 404 6.47 12.35 12.41
CA ALA A 404 5.58 12.04 11.31
C ALA A 404 4.50 11.02 11.70
N ILE A 405 4.81 10.04 12.55
CA ILE A 405 3.82 9.13 13.14
C ILE A 405 2.74 9.91 13.90
N GLU A 406 3.12 10.87 14.74
CA GLU A 406 2.14 11.72 15.43
C GLU A 406 1.34 12.59 14.46
N PHE A 407 1.96 13.03 13.36
CA PHE A 407 1.26 13.78 12.33
C PHE A 407 0.18 12.92 11.69
N ALA A 408 0.54 11.75 11.16
CA ALA A 408 -0.37 10.76 10.57
C ALA A 408 -1.53 10.41 11.51
N ARG A 409 -1.23 10.18 12.80
CA ARG A 409 -2.23 9.85 13.82
C ARG A 409 -3.26 10.98 14.03
N ARG A 410 -2.80 12.23 14.04
CA ARG A 410 -3.64 13.42 14.27
C ARG A 410 -4.44 13.82 13.03
N THR A 411 -3.85 13.69 11.84
CA THR A 411 -4.48 14.04 10.57
C THR A 411 -5.28 12.89 9.95
N LYS A 412 -5.19 11.67 10.52
CA LYS A 412 -5.88 10.46 10.05
C LYS A 412 -5.53 10.08 8.60
N VAL A 413 -4.27 10.32 8.21
CA VAL A 413 -3.74 9.76 6.95
C VAL A 413 -3.72 8.25 7.07
N GLY A 414 -4.37 7.57 6.12
CA GLY A 414 -4.46 6.10 6.08
C GLY A 414 -3.17 5.44 5.61
N ILE A 415 -2.94 4.20 6.01
CA ILE A 415 -1.83 3.37 5.52
C ILE A 415 -2.41 2.05 5.00
N VAL A 416 -2.16 1.76 3.72
CA VAL A 416 -2.55 0.49 3.10
C VAL A 416 -1.32 -0.40 3.01
N CYS A 417 -1.32 -1.52 3.73
CA CYS A 417 -0.17 -2.42 3.80
C CYS A 417 -0.42 -3.71 3.01
N SER A 418 0.60 -4.19 2.32
CA SER A 418 0.60 -5.48 1.61
C SER A 418 1.75 -6.31 2.17
N LEU A 419 1.46 -7.17 3.16
CA LEU A 419 2.50 -7.79 3.99
C LEU A 419 3.35 -8.75 3.16
N VAL A 420 2.72 -9.55 2.30
CA VAL A 420 3.42 -10.53 1.45
C VAL A 420 4.35 -9.83 0.48
N SER A 421 3.87 -8.79 -0.22
CA SER A 421 4.70 -7.93 -1.08
C SER A 421 5.94 -7.43 -0.33
N ASN A 422 5.74 -6.79 0.84
CA ASN A 422 6.85 -6.25 1.61
C ASN A 422 7.87 -7.31 2.08
N ARG A 423 7.44 -8.55 2.34
CA ARG A 423 8.37 -9.64 2.67
C ARG A 423 9.12 -10.14 1.44
N LEU A 424 8.42 -10.37 0.33
CA LEU A 424 9.00 -10.91 -0.90
C LEU A 424 9.98 -9.91 -1.55
N LEU A 425 9.71 -8.61 -1.47
CA LEU A 425 10.54 -7.55 -2.03
C LEU A 425 11.62 -7.02 -1.07
N ARG A 426 11.92 -7.75 0.01
CA ARG A 426 12.97 -7.43 1.01
C ARG A 426 12.76 -6.11 1.78
N VAL A 427 11.60 -5.48 1.66
CA VAL A 427 11.21 -4.29 2.43
C VAL A 427 11.19 -4.60 3.93
N GLN A 428 10.68 -5.78 4.27
CA GLN A 428 10.59 -6.26 5.65
C GLN A 428 11.12 -7.68 5.78
N ALA A 429 12.17 -7.84 6.59
CA ALA A 429 12.81 -9.15 6.80
C ALA A 429 11.88 -10.19 7.46
N ASN A 430 10.97 -9.75 8.33
CA ASN A 430 10.07 -10.64 9.07
C ASN A 430 8.69 -10.00 9.29
N TYR A 431 7.63 -10.76 9.02
CA TYR A 431 6.25 -10.38 9.29
C TYR A 431 5.98 -9.97 10.75
N ARG A 432 6.64 -10.63 11.72
CA ARG A 432 6.49 -10.35 13.16
C ARG A 432 6.84 -8.90 13.52
N THR A 433 7.82 -8.33 12.83
CA THR A 433 8.33 -6.98 13.09
C THR A 433 7.75 -5.94 12.12
N HIS A 434 6.78 -6.32 11.28
CA HIS A 434 6.12 -5.41 10.36
C HIS A 434 5.37 -4.30 11.15
N PRO A 435 5.52 -3.01 10.77
CA PRO A 435 5.05 -1.91 11.61
C PRO A 435 3.54 -1.64 11.53
N PHE A 436 2.81 -2.27 10.60
CA PHE A 436 1.36 -2.05 10.39
C PHE A 436 0.54 -2.09 11.69
N LEU A 437 0.79 -3.10 12.53
CA LEU A 437 0.04 -3.29 13.78
C LEU A 437 0.42 -2.24 14.83
N ARG A 438 1.67 -1.78 14.80
CA ARG A 438 2.12 -0.66 15.64
C ARG A 438 1.42 0.63 15.23
N PHE A 439 1.31 0.92 13.93
CA PHE A 439 0.59 2.09 13.44
C PHE A 439 -0.90 2.06 13.81
N LEU A 440 -1.56 0.91 13.62
CA LEU A 440 -2.95 0.70 14.02
C LEU A 440 -3.15 0.96 15.52
N ARG A 441 -2.26 0.43 16.37
CA ARG A 441 -2.31 0.60 17.83
C ARG A 441 -2.00 2.01 18.29
N LEU A 442 -1.28 2.80 17.49
CA LEU A 442 -1.14 4.23 17.70
C LEU A 442 -2.37 5.02 17.24
N GLY A 443 -3.35 4.40 16.59
CA GLY A 443 -4.57 5.07 16.13
C GLY A 443 -4.42 5.76 14.78
N ILE A 444 -3.42 5.37 13.99
CA ILE A 444 -3.38 5.63 12.55
C ILE A 444 -4.35 4.64 11.87
N PRO A 445 -5.22 5.08 10.95
CA PRO A 445 -6.00 4.15 10.13
C PRO A 445 -5.06 3.28 9.30
N VAL A 446 -5.25 1.97 9.39
CA VAL A 446 -4.48 0.98 8.63
C VAL A 446 -5.44 -0.03 8.02
N SER A 447 -5.19 -0.43 6.78
CA SER A 447 -5.88 -1.53 6.10
C SER A 447 -4.89 -2.49 5.45
N LEU A 448 -5.34 -3.71 5.15
CA LEU A 448 -4.56 -4.68 4.38
C LEU A 448 -5.00 -4.67 2.91
N SER A 449 -4.06 -4.90 2.00
CA SER A 449 -4.27 -5.09 0.57
C SER A 449 -3.30 -6.14 0.04
N THR A 450 -3.40 -6.47 -1.25
CA THR A 450 -2.63 -7.55 -1.88
C THR A 450 -1.55 -7.07 -2.81
N ASP A 451 -1.59 -5.81 -3.26
CA ASP A 451 -0.65 -5.28 -4.25
C ASP A 451 -0.82 -6.06 -5.58
N ASP A 452 0.20 -6.80 -6.01
CA ASP A 452 0.22 -7.66 -7.20
C ASP A 452 -0.08 -9.14 -6.86
N GLU A 453 -1.34 -9.43 -6.52
CA GLU A 453 -1.74 -10.71 -5.92
C GLU A 453 -1.31 -11.95 -6.73
N GLY A 454 -1.35 -11.85 -8.06
CA GLY A 454 -0.97 -12.90 -8.99
C GLY A 454 0.53 -13.13 -8.91
N MET A 455 1.33 -12.10 -9.16
CA MET A 455 2.80 -12.14 -9.17
C MET A 455 3.38 -12.64 -7.84
N PHE A 456 2.74 -12.30 -6.71
CA PHE A 456 3.13 -12.74 -5.37
C PHE A 456 2.50 -14.07 -4.93
N ARG A 457 1.62 -14.65 -5.73
CA ARG A 457 0.87 -15.89 -5.43
C ARG A 457 0.15 -15.82 -4.08
N THR A 458 -0.52 -14.70 -3.84
CA THR A 458 -1.24 -14.38 -2.60
C THR A 458 -2.69 -14.00 -2.91
N ASP A 459 -3.46 -13.76 -1.86
CA ASP A 459 -4.78 -13.13 -1.91
C ASP A 459 -5.04 -12.44 -0.57
N ILE A 460 -6.18 -11.74 -0.46
CA ILE A 460 -6.53 -10.99 0.76
C ILE A 460 -6.82 -11.90 1.96
N ALA A 461 -7.14 -13.19 1.74
CA ALA A 461 -7.26 -14.16 2.83
C ALA A 461 -5.88 -14.57 3.34
N ASN A 462 -4.90 -14.77 2.47
CA ASN A 462 -3.53 -15.04 2.85
C ASN A 462 -2.86 -13.85 3.57
N GLU A 463 -3.17 -12.61 3.20
CA GLU A 463 -2.76 -11.41 3.96
C GLU A 463 -3.27 -11.46 5.42
N CYS A 464 -4.52 -11.91 5.61
CA CYS A 464 -5.07 -12.20 6.95
C CYS A 464 -4.30 -13.34 7.63
N GLU A 465 -4.02 -14.45 6.94
CA GLU A 465 -3.32 -15.61 7.49
C GLU A 465 -1.92 -15.22 7.99
N VAL A 466 -1.19 -14.44 7.19
CA VAL A 466 0.12 -13.89 7.51
C VAL A 466 0.04 -13.01 8.75
N ALA A 467 -0.92 -12.09 8.81
CA ALA A 467 -1.12 -11.22 9.97
C ALA A 467 -1.41 -12.03 11.25
N VAL A 468 -2.36 -12.97 11.20
CA VAL A 468 -2.80 -13.75 12.36
C VAL A 468 -1.73 -14.73 12.85
N SER A 469 -1.04 -15.40 11.94
CA SER A 469 -0.05 -16.43 12.26
C SER A 469 1.28 -15.87 12.77
N ASN A 470 1.68 -14.69 12.28
CA ASN A 470 3.03 -14.16 12.52
C ASN A 470 3.08 -13.02 13.55
N THR A 471 1.94 -12.43 13.91
CA THR A 471 1.87 -11.29 14.83
C THR A 471 1.01 -11.60 16.05
N ASP A 472 0.88 -10.61 16.94
CA ASP A 472 -0.01 -10.67 18.10
C ASP A 472 -1.34 -9.95 17.86
N VAL A 473 -1.73 -9.75 16.60
CA VAL A 473 -2.99 -9.10 16.21
C VAL A 473 -4.19 -9.78 16.86
N GLN A 474 -5.12 -8.96 17.33
CA GLN A 474 -6.35 -9.40 18.00
C GLN A 474 -7.54 -9.32 17.03
N TYR A 475 -8.61 -10.08 17.32
CA TYR A 475 -9.79 -10.09 16.45
C TYR A 475 -10.40 -8.70 16.23
N SER A 476 -10.51 -7.90 17.30
CA SER A 476 -11.01 -6.51 17.18
C SER A 476 -10.11 -5.62 16.32
N GLU A 477 -8.81 -5.94 16.22
CA GLU A 477 -7.88 -5.24 15.34
C GLU A 477 -8.08 -5.69 13.89
N MET A 478 -8.33 -6.98 13.62
CA MET A 478 -8.72 -7.46 12.28
C MET A 478 -10.02 -6.80 11.80
N VAL A 479 -11.01 -6.65 12.69
CA VAL A 479 -12.24 -5.89 12.41
C VAL A 479 -11.92 -4.42 12.09
N ALA A 480 -11.00 -3.80 12.83
CA ALA A 480 -10.58 -2.43 12.57
C ALA A 480 -9.90 -2.29 11.20
N LEU A 481 -9.03 -3.23 10.80
CA LEU A 481 -8.41 -3.25 9.47
C LEU A 481 -9.47 -3.31 8.35
N SER A 482 -10.46 -4.20 8.45
CA SER A 482 -11.57 -4.29 7.48
C SER A 482 -12.42 -3.01 7.44
N ARG A 483 -12.69 -2.41 8.60
CA ARG A 483 -13.45 -1.14 8.68
C ARG A 483 -12.67 0.02 8.08
N ASN A 484 -11.37 0.08 8.35
CA ASN A 484 -10.47 1.12 7.85
C ASN A 484 -10.36 1.07 6.32
N ALA A 485 -10.34 -0.10 5.69
CA ALA A 485 -10.40 -0.22 4.23
C ALA A 485 -11.62 0.50 3.63
N VAL A 486 -12.75 0.56 4.34
CA VAL A 486 -13.92 1.34 3.87
C VAL A 486 -13.72 2.83 4.13
N LEU A 487 -13.23 3.21 5.31
CA LEU A 487 -13.07 4.61 5.71
C LEU A 487 -12.00 5.33 4.88
N GLU A 488 -10.91 4.64 4.56
CA GLU A 488 -9.78 5.12 3.76
C GLU A 488 -10.04 5.09 2.25
N SER A 489 -11.12 4.42 1.80
CA SER A 489 -11.49 4.43 0.38
C SER A 489 -11.79 5.86 -0.10
N PHE A 490 -11.59 6.10 -1.39
CA PHE A 490 -12.05 7.30 -2.08
C PHE A 490 -13.49 7.16 -2.61
N ALA A 491 -14.24 6.18 -2.09
CA ALA A 491 -15.67 6.05 -2.34
C ALA A 491 -16.45 7.26 -1.79
N GLY A 492 -17.55 7.62 -2.47
CA GLY A 492 -18.51 8.61 -1.97
C GLY A 492 -19.17 8.18 -0.66
N SER A 493 -19.70 9.15 0.09
CA SER A 493 -20.29 8.94 1.42
C SER A 493 -21.39 7.86 1.42
N THR A 494 -22.28 7.86 0.43
CA THR A 494 -23.35 6.85 0.28
C THR A 494 -22.78 5.44 0.11
N THR A 495 -21.75 5.28 -0.72
CA THR A 495 -21.08 3.99 -0.92
C THR A 495 -20.40 3.53 0.37
N LYS A 496 -19.68 4.42 1.07
CA LYS A 496 -19.07 4.10 2.36
C LYS A 496 -20.09 3.66 3.40
N ALA A 497 -21.22 4.37 3.52
CA ALA A 497 -22.28 4.04 4.47
C ALA A 497 -22.85 2.63 4.19
N ARG A 498 -23.12 2.32 2.92
CA ARG A 498 -23.57 0.98 2.51
C ARG A 498 -22.54 -0.11 2.85
N LEU A 499 -21.27 0.10 2.49
CA LEU A 499 -20.20 -0.87 2.76
C LEU A 499 -20.00 -1.10 4.26
N LEU A 500 -20.07 -0.06 5.09
CA LEU A 500 -19.98 -0.18 6.55
C LEU A 500 -21.18 -0.94 7.13
N ALA A 501 -22.39 -0.74 6.60
CA ALA A 501 -23.57 -1.47 7.02
C ALA A 501 -23.47 -2.96 6.66
N THR A 502 -23.07 -3.27 5.43
CA THR A 502 -22.81 -4.65 4.96
C THR A 502 -21.76 -5.33 5.84
N LEU A 503 -20.61 -4.69 6.05
CA LEU A 503 -19.55 -5.24 6.90
C LEU A 503 -20.05 -5.51 8.33
N ALA A 504 -20.83 -4.59 8.92
CA ALA A 504 -21.38 -4.79 10.26
C ALA A 504 -22.34 -5.98 10.34
N GLN A 505 -23.19 -6.17 9.33
CA GLN A 505 -24.10 -7.30 9.23
C GLN A 505 -23.33 -8.62 9.10
N GLU A 506 -22.35 -8.68 8.19
CA GLU A 506 -21.53 -9.87 7.96
C GLU A 506 -20.70 -10.24 9.20
N LEU A 507 -20.11 -9.25 9.88
CA LEU A 507 -19.38 -9.47 11.14
C LEU A 507 -20.30 -10.05 12.22
N LYS A 508 -21.53 -9.53 12.36
CA LYS A 508 -22.50 -10.07 13.32
C LYS A 508 -22.85 -11.53 13.01
N ALA A 509 -23.06 -11.86 11.73
CA ALA A 509 -23.34 -13.23 11.29
C ALA A 509 -22.14 -14.17 11.52
N PHE A 510 -20.95 -13.71 11.17
CA PHE A 510 -19.69 -14.42 11.36
C PHE A 510 -19.42 -14.74 12.83
N GLU A 511 -19.53 -13.75 13.71
CA GLU A 511 -19.35 -13.93 15.16
C GLU A 511 -20.38 -14.89 15.77
N ALA A 512 -21.63 -14.85 15.31
CA ALA A 512 -22.67 -15.78 15.74
C ALA A 512 -22.37 -17.21 15.28
N SER A 513 -21.86 -17.38 14.05
CA SER A 513 -21.47 -18.68 13.52
C SER A 513 -20.27 -19.26 14.28
N PHE A 514 -19.21 -18.45 14.49
CA PHE A 514 -17.99 -18.87 15.17
C PHE A 514 -18.26 -19.38 16.60
N LYS A 515 -19.21 -18.76 17.32
CA LYS A 515 -19.62 -19.23 18.65
C LYS A 515 -20.22 -20.64 18.66
N ARG A 516 -20.84 -21.08 17.55
CA ARG A 516 -21.47 -22.40 17.46
C ARG A 516 -20.48 -23.50 17.09
N THR A 517 -19.48 -23.18 16.27
CA THR A 517 -18.56 -24.18 15.70
C THR A 517 -17.26 -24.36 16.48
N GLY A 518 -16.90 -23.40 17.35
CA GLY A 518 -15.54 -23.32 17.90
C GLY A 518 -14.50 -23.04 16.82
#